data_AF-A0A3M0FZC2-F1
#
_entry.id   AF-A0A3M0FZC2-F1
#
_cell.length_a   1.000
_cell.length_b   1.000
_cell.length_c   1.000
_cell.angle_alpha   90.00
_cell.angle_beta   90.00
_cell.angle_gamma   90.00
#
_symmetry.space_group_name_H-M   'P 1'
#
loop_
_entity.id
_entity.type
_entity.pdbx_description
1 polymer ?
#
loop_
_entity_poly.entity_id
_entity_poly.type
_entity_poly.pdbx_seq_one_letter_code
_entity_poly.pdbx_strand_id
1 'polypeptide(L)'
;MGAEDWEVDVTTDVELRATTESGDIIDNPSEDALFMMLEEIESGEGSYLIVEFLADRSGQTYAQTSRSSDGSYVVEYRDGSAERHYGTTVEDMRASHALITAWTFQIPGWRDSATWEQILF
;
A
#
# COMPACT_ATOMS: atom_id res chain seq x y z
N MET A 1 14.07 15.57 -46.60
CA MET A 1 13.29 16.30 -45.59
C MET A 1 12.05 15.48 -45.32
N GLY A 2 12.03 14.84 -44.16
CA GLY A 2 10.98 13.96 -43.66
C GLY A 2 11.45 13.56 -42.28
N ALA A 3 11.22 14.44 -41.31
CA ALA A 3 11.49 14.13 -39.92
C ALA A 3 10.39 13.16 -39.48
N GLU A 4 10.78 11.93 -39.19
CA GLU A 4 9.92 10.95 -38.55
C GLU A 4 9.79 11.36 -37.08
N ASP A 5 8.62 11.90 -36.78
CA ASP A 5 8.15 12.22 -35.44
C ASP A 5 7.88 10.89 -34.72
N TRP A 6 8.80 10.48 -33.85
CA TRP A 6 8.60 9.35 -32.95
C TRP A 6 8.10 9.91 -31.62
N GLU A 7 6.79 10.10 -31.49
CA GLU A 7 6.14 10.13 -30.19
C GLU A 7 6.37 8.75 -29.54
N VAL A 8 7.37 8.69 -28.66
CA VAL A 8 7.50 7.59 -27.72
C VAL A 8 6.35 7.73 -26.74
N ASP A 9 5.34 6.85 -26.84
CA ASP A 9 4.37 6.65 -25.77
C ASP A 9 5.16 6.04 -24.61
N VAL A 10 5.71 6.89 -23.75
CA VAL A 10 6.18 6.49 -22.43
C VAL A 10 4.92 6.24 -21.60
N THR A 11 4.28 5.11 -21.84
CA THR A 11 3.38 4.53 -20.84
C THR A 11 4.29 4.19 -19.67
N THR A 12 4.30 5.02 -18.63
CA THR A 12 4.98 4.71 -17.38
C THR A 12 4.48 3.34 -16.93
N ASP A 13 5.38 2.36 -16.78
CA ASP A 13 4.99 1.04 -16.30
C ASP A 13 4.34 1.22 -14.93
N VAL A 14 3.07 0.81 -14.81
CA VAL A 14 2.36 0.89 -13.54
C VAL A 14 2.69 -0.37 -12.76
N GLU A 15 3.54 -0.21 -11.76
CA GLU A 15 4.01 -1.32 -10.93
C GLU A 15 3.12 -1.51 -9.70
N LEU A 16 2.60 -0.41 -9.17
CA LEU A 16 1.87 -0.33 -7.92
C LEU A 16 0.53 0.38 -8.09
N ARG A 17 -0.47 -0.03 -7.31
CA ARG A 17 -1.75 0.67 -7.20
C ARG A 17 -2.16 0.81 -5.74
N ALA A 18 -2.47 2.03 -5.32
CA ALA A 18 -3.15 2.31 -4.07
C ALA A 18 -4.65 2.52 -4.31
N THR A 19 -5.49 1.94 -3.44
CA THR A 19 -6.94 2.09 -3.45
C THR A 19 -7.47 2.34 -2.04
N THR A 20 -8.41 3.28 -1.87
CA THR A 20 -9.13 3.52 -0.61
C THR A 20 -10.55 2.94 -0.63
N GLU A 21 -11.19 2.87 0.54
CA GLU A 21 -12.61 2.50 0.65
C GLU A 21 -13.54 3.39 -0.18
N SER A 22 -13.24 4.69 -0.26
CA SER A 22 -14.00 5.70 -1.00
C SER A 22 -13.93 5.49 -2.53
N GLY A 23 -13.01 4.63 -2.99
CA GLY A 23 -12.81 4.32 -4.40
C GLY A 23 -11.76 5.18 -5.10
N ASP A 24 -11.00 5.99 -4.35
CA ASP A 24 -9.84 6.69 -4.87
C ASP A 24 -8.76 5.70 -5.29
N ILE A 25 -8.15 5.96 -6.45
CA ILE A 25 -7.12 5.11 -7.05
C ILE A 25 -5.93 5.99 -7.41
N ILE A 26 -4.74 5.64 -6.93
CA ILE A 26 -3.49 6.24 -7.37
C ILE A 26 -2.53 5.15 -7.83
N ASP A 27 -2.17 5.22 -9.11
CA ASP A 27 -1.15 4.39 -9.72
C ASP A 27 0.25 4.95 -9.42
N ASN A 28 1.20 4.08 -9.07
CA ASN A 28 2.55 4.43 -8.62
C ASN A 28 2.55 5.55 -7.54
N PRO A 29 1.88 5.33 -6.39
CA PRO A 29 1.72 6.36 -5.36
C PRO A 29 3.08 6.81 -4.81
N SER A 30 3.24 8.12 -4.61
CA SER A 30 4.35 8.67 -3.82
C SER A 30 4.11 8.48 -2.33
N GLU A 31 5.15 8.64 -1.51
CA GLU A 31 5.03 8.65 -0.03
C GLU A 31 4.00 9.68 0.45
N ASP A 32 4.00 10.86 -0.16
CA ASP A 32 3.07 11.96 0.14
C ASP A 32 1.62 11.60 -0.25
N ALA A 33 1.44 10.92 -1.38
CA ALA A 33 0.12 10.42 -1.78
C ALA A 33 -0.42 9.38 -0.78
N LEU A 34 0.43 8.45 -0.32
CA LEU A 34 0.07 7.49 0.72
C LEU A 34 -0.28 8.18 2.05
N PHE A 35 0.44 9.26 2.39
CA PHE A 35 0.14 10.07 3.57
C PHE A 35 -1.24 10.71 3.47
N MET A 36 -1.55 11.37 2.34
CA MET A 36 -2.86 12.00 2.12
C MET A 36 -4.02 11.00 2.18
N MET A 37 -3.87 9.80 1.61
CA MET A 37 -4.88 8.74 1.73
C MET A 37 -5.07 8.26 3.17
N LEU A 38 -4.01 8.25 3.97
CA LEU A 38 -4.10 7.90 5.38
C LEU A 38 -4.74 9.00 6.23
N GLU A 39 -4.57 10.28 5.85
CA GLU A 39 -5.27 11.40 6.48
C GLU A 39 -6.79 11.31 6.31
N GLU A 40 -7.29 10.82 5.17
CA GLU A 40 -8.72 10.53 4.94
C GLU A 40 -9.25 9.47 5.94
N ILE A 41 -8.44 8.44 6.22
CA ILE A 41 -8.79 7.41 7.20
C ILE A 41 -8.77 7.99 8.62
N GLU A 42 -7.80 8.85 8.91
CA GLU A 42 -7.66 9.52 10.21
C GLU A 42 -8.78 10.55 10.46
N SER A 43 -9.31 11.19 9.41
CA SER A 43 -10.48 12.08 9.49
C SER A 43 -11.81 11.31 9.61
N GLY A 44 -11.80 10.01 9.35
CA GLY A 44 -12.98 9.14 9.37
C GLY A 44 -13.80 9.19 8.08
N GLU A 45 -13.20 9.66 6.99
CA GLU A 45 -13.81 9.72 5.65
C GLU A 45 -13.66 8.40 4.88
N GLY A 46 -12.79 7.50 5.34
CA GLY A 46 -12.67 6.12 4.87
C GLY A 46 -12.12 5.17 5.95
N SER A 47 -12.20 3.87 5.72
CA SER A 47 -11.81 2.87 6.73
C SER A 47 -10.48 2.17 6.44
N TYR A 48 -10.04 2.11 5.19
CA TYR A 48 -8.84 1.37 4.79
C TYR A 48 -8.17 1.91 3.53
N LEU A 49 -6.88 1.59 3.42
CA LEU A 49 -6.01 1.76 2.26
C LEU A 49 -5.38 0.41 1.91
N ILE A 50 -5.39 0.04 0.63
CA ILE A 50 -4.70 -1.14 0.08
C ILE A 50 -3.68 -0.66 -0.96
N VAL A 51 -2.47 -1.21 -0.93
CA VAL A 51 -1.43 -1.04 -1.96
C VAL A 51 -1.06 -2.42 -2.51
N GLU A 52 -1.19 -2.63 -3.82
CA GLU A 52 -0.91 -3.90 -4.49
C GLU A 52 0.17 -3.78 -5.57
N PHE A 53 0.96 -4.85 -5.76
CA PHE A 53 1.87 -4.98 -6.91
C PHE A 53 1.13 -5.56 -8.11
N LEU A 54 0.98 -4.79 -9.19
CA LEU A 54 0.23 -5.20 -10.37
C LEU A 54 0.91 -6.28 -11.21
N ALA A 55 2.22 -6.48 -11.01
CA ALA A 55 2.96 -7.59 -11.59
C ALA A 55 2.46 -8.96 -11.08
N ASP A 56 1.95 -9.01 -9.85
CA ASP A 56 1.29 -10.20 -9.32
C ASP A 56 -0.18 -10.23 -9.76
N ARG A 57 -0.43 -10.90 -10.89
CA ARG A 57 -1.77 -11.07 -11.46
C ARG A 57 -2.75 -11.85 -10.57
N SER A 58 -2.27 -12.52 -9.52
CA SER A 58 -3.14 -13.19 -8.55
C SER A 58 -3.74 -12.24 -7.52
N GLY A 59 -3.21 -11.01 -7.41
CA GLY A 59 -3.62 -10.03 -6.39
C GLY A 59 -3.27 -10.50 -4.97
N GLN A 60 -2.28 -11.38 -4.81
CA GLN A 60 -1.89 -11.93 -3.51
C GLN A 60 -0.67 -11.21 -2.92
N THR A 61 -0.15 -10.19 -3.60
CA THR A 61 0.99 -9.38 -3.16
C THR A 61 0.53 -7.95 -2.90
N TYR A 62 0.17 -7.67 -1.65
CA TYR A 62 -0.36 -6.38 -1.22
C TYR A 62 0.06 -6.06 0.22
N ALA A 63 -0.01 -4.78 0.58
CA ALA A 63 -0.11 -4.33 1.97
C ALA A 63 -1.41 -3.55 2.15
N GLN A 64 -2.00 -3.63 3.34
CA GLN A 64 -3.15 -2.80 3.68
C GLN A 64 -3.00 -2.22 5.07
N THR A 65 -3.70 -1.13 5.30
CA THR A 65 -3.96 -0.63 6.65
C THR A 65 -5.40 -0.21 6.83
N SER A 66 -5.91 -0.38 8.04
CA SER A 66 -7.23 0.05 8.46
C SER A 66 -7.18 0.61 9.87
N ARG A 67 -8.10 1.53 10.17
CA ARG A 67 -8.21 2.14 11.49
C ARG A 67 -9.21 1.40 12.36
N SER A 68 -8.79 1.05 13.57
CA SER A 68 -9.62 0.45 14.61
C SER A 68 -10.46 1.51 15.32
N SER A 69 -11.56 1.10 15.95
CA SER A 69 -12.44 2.01 16.70
C SER A 69 -11.79 2.67 17.92
N ASP A 70 -10.68 2.11 18.41
CA ASP A 70 -9.87 2.68 19.50
C ASP A 70 -8.79 3.67 19.03
N GLY A 71 -8.72 3.94 17.71
CA GLY A 71 -7.75 4.83 17.09
C GLY A 71 -6.43 4.16 16.70
N SER A 72 -6.20 2.90 17.08
CA SER A 72 -5.06 2.12 16.59
C SER A 72 -5.21 1.78 15.12
N TYR A 73 -4.12 1.34 14.49
CA TYR A 73 -4.13 0.89 13.11
C TYR A 73 -3.73 -0.57 13.02
N VAL A 74 -4.48 -1.34 12.25
CA VAL A 74 -4.05 -2.65 11.79
C VAL A 74 -3.28 -2.45 10.48
N VAL A 75 -2.11 -3.08 10.38
CA VAL A 75 -1.32 -3.14 9.15
C VAL A 75 -1.12 -4.60 8.80
N GLU A 76 -1.39 -4.96 7.56
CA GLU A 76 -1.21 -6.30 7.04
C GLU A 76 -0.39 -6.27 5.76
N TYR A 77 0.31 -7.37 5.47
CA TYR A 77 0.82 -7.63 4.14
C TYR A 77 0.65 -9.09 3.76
N ARG A 78 0.56 -9.32 2.46
CA ARG A 78 0.52 -10.63 1.85
C ARG A 78 1.60 -10.73 0.79
N ASP A 79 2.32 -11.85 0.79
CA ASP A 79 3.47 -12.10 -0.07
C ASP A 79 3.18 -13.24 -1.05
N GLY A 80 2.28 -12.99 -2.00
CA GLY A 80 1.96 -13.90 -3.10
C GLY A 80 1.15 -15.15 -2.74
N SER A 81 0.74 -15.35 -1.47
CA SER A 81 -0.17 -16.44 -1.09
C SER A 81 -0.88 -16.20 0.26
N ALA A 82 -1.94 -16.97 0.53
CA ALA A 82 -2.64 -16.98 1.82
C ALA A 82 -1.75 -17.37 3.01
N GLU A 83 -0.83 -18.31 2.78
CA GLU A 83 0.06 -18.81 3.82
C GLU A 83 1.13 -17.79 4.22
N ARG A 84 1.40 -16.80 3.37
CA ARG A 84 2.34 -15.71 3.64
C ARG A 84 1.58 -14.40 3.83
N HIS A 85 0.59 -14.43 4.72
CA HIS A 85 -0.17 -13.27 5.17
C HIS A 85 0.17 -12.99 6.62
N TYR A 86 0.54 -11.75 6.91
CA TYR A 86 0.95 -11.31 8.22
C TYR A 86 0.26 -10.01 8.61
N GLY A 87 0.04 -9.81 9.91
CA GLY A 87 -0.55 -8.60 10.47
C GLY A 87 0.21 -8.11 11.70
N THR A 88 0.05 -6.82 12.00
CA THR A 88 0.49 -6.18 13.23
C THR A 88 -0.48 -5.04 13.57
N THR A 89 -0.56 -4.68 14.85
CA THR A 89 -1.24 -3.45 15.29
C THR A 89 -0.21 -2.41 15.67
N VAL A 90 -0.43 -1.17 15.26
CA VAL A 90 0.39 0.00 15.61
C VAL A 90 -0.47 1.09 16.23
N GLU A 91 0.16 1.93 17.04
CA GLU A 91 -0.56 2.87 17.93
C GLU A 91 -1.26 4.01 17.19
N ASP A 92 -0.74 4.42 16.03
CA ASP A 92 -1.20 5.63 15.35
C ASP A 92 -0.97 5.61 13.82
N MET A 93 -1.56 6.61 13.15
CA MET A 93 -1.45 6.83 11.69
C MET A 93 0.00 6.95 11.22
N ARG A 94 0.89 7.57 12.01
CA ARG A 94 2.28 7.79 11.61
C ARG A 94 3.04 6.46 11.57
N ALA A 95 2.83 5.59 12.55
CA ALA A 95 3.40 4.26 12.56
C ALA A 95 2.85 3.39 11.41
N SER A 96 1.55 3.52 11.10
CA SER A 96 0.95 2.85 9.95
C SER A 96 1.55 3.33 8.62
N HIS A 97 1.62 4.66 8.41
CA HIS A 97 2.21 5.28 7.22
C HIS A 97 3.65 4.79 6.99
N ALA A 98 4.46 4.72 8.06
CA ALA A 98 5.83 4.24 7.97
C ALA A 98 5.91 2.79 7.46
N LEU A 99 5.05 1.89 7.95
CA LEU A 99 5.04 0.49 7.51
C LEU A 99 4.54 0.32 6.08
N ILE A 100 3.45 0.99 5.70
CA ILE A 100 2.91 0.95 4.33
C ILE A 100 3.91 1.52 3.33
N THR A 101 4.52 2.66 3.65
CA THR A 101 5.57 3.29 2.82
C THR A 101 6.79 2.38 2.69
N ALA A 102 7.27 1.81 3.79
CA ALA A 102 8.43 0.93 3.79
C ALA A 102 8.19 -0.34 2.96
N TRP A 103 6.99 -0.92 3.04
CA TRP A 103 6.58 -2.02 2.18
C TRP A 103 6.49 -1.59 0.70
N THR A 104 5.83 -0.48 0.42
CA THR A 104 5.58 0.01 -0.96
C THR A 104 6.88 0.24 -1.70
N PHE A 105 7.85 0.91 -1.06
CA PHE A 105 9.15 1.22 -1.67
C PHE A 105 10.22 0.17 -1.41
N GLN A 106 9.84 -1.00 -0.87
CA GLN A 106 10.74 -2.12 -0.59
C GLN A 106 11.96 -1.71 0.24
N ILE A 107 11.75 -0.85 1.24
CA ILE A 107 12.81 -0.31 2.09
C ILE A 107 13.47 -1.47 2.87
N PRO A 108 14.79 -1.67 2.75
CA PRO A 108 15.46 -2.77 3.44
C PRO A 108 15.18 -2.78 4.95
N GLY A 109 14.81 -3.94 5.49
CA GLY A 109 14.53 -4.12 6.92
C GLY A 109 13.11 -3.76 7.38
N TRP A 110 12.18 -3.42 6.47
CA TRP A 110 10.79 -3.12 6.84
C TRP A 110 10.10 -4.29 7.57
N ARG A 111 10.48 -5.53 7.27
CA ARG A 111 9.96 -6.71 7.98
C ARG A 111 10.41 -6.76 9.44
N ASP A 112 11.57 -6.21 9.75
CA ASP A 112 12.16 -6.19 11.09
C ASP A 112 11.71 -4.97 11.91
N SER A 113 11.01 -3.99 11.31
CA SER A 113 10.57 -2.77 11.99
C SER A 113 9.26 -2.92 12.77
N ALA A 114 8.64 -4.10 12.74
CA ALA A 114 7.46 -4.44 13.53
C ALA A 114 7.47 -5.92 13.93
N THR A 115 6.63 -6.29 14.91
CA THR A 115 6.40 -7.69 15.26
C THR A 115 5.20 -8.20 14.47
N TRP A 116 5.47 -9.04 13.47
CA TRP A 116 4.44 -9.57 12.59
C TRP A 116 3.91 -10.92 13.07
N GLU A 117 2.59 -11.06 13.09
CA GLU A 117 1.89 -12.31 13.38
C GLU A 117 1.34 -12.90 12.08
N GLN A 118 1.51 -14.21 11.88
CA GLN A 118 0.94 -14.89 10.72
C GLN A 118 -0.58 -14.98 10.87
N ILE A 119 -1.31 -14.55 9.86
CA ILE A 119 -2.77 -14.64 9.80
C ILE A 119 -3.14 -15.97 9.15
N LEU A 120 -3.94 -16.79 9.87
CA LEU A 120 -4.42 -18.08 9.40
C LEU A 120 -5.92 -17.98 9.06
N PHE A 121 -6.31 -18.53 7.91
CA PHE A 121 -7.69 -18.60 7.44
C PHE A 121 -8.27 -20.01 7.54
#